data_AF-A0A8D8MDM3-F1
#
_entry.id   AF-A0A8D8MDM3-F1
#
_cell.length_a   1.000
_cell.length_b   1.000
_cell.length_c   1.000
_cell.angle_alpha   90.00
_cell.angle_beta   90.00
_cell.angle_gamma   90.00
#
_symmetry.space_group_name_H-M   'P 1'
#
loop_
_entity.id
_entity.type
_entity.pdbx_description
1 polymer ?
#
loop_
_entity_poly.entity_id
_entity_poly.type
_entity_poly.pdbx_seq_one_letter_code
_entity_poly.pdbx_strand_id
1 'polypeptide(L)'
;MEKENSTGSSSAMLSKSGDPDQDEKLLQPYTYISQVPGKQIRTKLAYAFNCWLNIPEEKLVAIGDIIQMLHNSSLLIDDIEDNSILRRGIPVAHSIYGIASTINAANYVLAIALEKVQ
;
A
#
# COMPACT_ATOMS: atom_id res chain seq x y z
N MET A 1 -12.45 -25.43 -20.32
CA MET A 1 -12.00 -25.11 -18.95
C MET A 1 -11.06 -23.92 -19.06
N GLU A 2 -11.67 -22.74 -19.13
CA GLU A 2 -10.97 -21.46 -19.20
C GLU A 2 -10.32 -21.18 -17.85
N LYS A 3 -9.07 -20.71 -17.88
CA LYS A 3 -8.38 -20.16 -16.72
C LYS A 3 -8.73 -18.67 -16.66
N GLU A 4 -9.59 -18.29 -15.73
CA GLU A 4 -9.69 -16.91 -15.25
C GLU A 4 -8.43 -16.61 -14.43
N ASN A 5 -7.44 -15.98 -15.06
CA ASN A 5 -6.32 -15.39 -14.34
C ASN A 5 -6.66 -13.94 -13.99
N SER A 6 -6.82 -13.73 -12.69
CA SER A 6 -6.92 -12.48 -11.93
C SER A 6 -6.14 -11.29 -12.51
N THR A 7 -6.80 -10.47 -13.31
CA THR A 7 -6.42 -9.09 -13.60
C THR A 7 -7.16 -8.18 -12.62
N GLY A 8 -6.64 -8.05 -11.39
CA GLY A 8 -7.28 -7.22 -10.38
C GLY A 8 -6.33 -6.84 -9.25
N SER A 9 -5.36 -5.97 -9.52
CA SER A 9 -4.73 -5.18 -8.45
C SER A 9 -3.89 -3.98 -8.91
N SER A 10 -3.45 -3.90 -10.18
CA SER A 10 -2.44 -2.90 -10.58
C SER A 10 -2.99 -1.49 -10.90
N SER A 11 -4.30 -1.32 -11.07
CA SER A 11 -4.88 -0.06 -11.55
C SER A 11 -5.00 1.06 -10.50
N ALA A 12 -4.80 0.77 -9.21
CA ALA A 12 -5.19 1.71 -8.15
C ALA A 12 -4.07 2.65 -7.64
N MET A 13 -2.81 2.43 -8.05
CA MET A 13 -1.63 3.04 -7.40
C MET A 13 -0.81 4.00 -8.27
N LEU A 14 -1.36 4.44 -9.40
CA LEU A 14 -0.70 5.40 -10.27
C LEU A 14 -0.98 6.83 -9.82
N SER A 15 0.02 7.70 -9.90
CA SER A 15 -0.17 9.15 -9.80
C SER A 15 -1.10 9.61 -10.92
N LYS A 16 -1.97 10.60 -10.67
CA LYS A 16 -2.86 11.15 -11.71
C LYS A 16 -2.10 11.82 -12.87
N SER A 17 -0.80 12.08 -12.71
CA SER A 17 0.02 12.88 -13.62
C SER A 17 1.38 12.26 -13.99
N GLY A 18 1.71 11.09 -13.44
CA GLY A 18 3.01 10.42 -13.64
C GLY A 18 3.08 9.58 -14.91
N ASP A 19 4.31 9.29 -15.36
CA ASP A 19 4.60 8.25 -16.35
C ASP A 19 4.41 6.86 -15.69
N PRO A 20 3.47 6.02 -16.15
CA PRO A 20 3.19 4.73 -15.54
C PRO A 20 4.40 3.80 -15.44
N ASP A 21 5.31 3.85 -16.41
CA ASP A 21 6.50 3.01 -16.43
C ASP A 21 7.52 3.45 -15.37
N GLN A 22 7.52 4.74 -15.00
CA GLN A 22 8.35 5.25 -13.91
C GLN A 22 7.70 4.96 -12.57
N ASP A 23 6.38 5.15 -12.45
CA ASP A 23 5.62 4.82 -11.26
C ASP A 23 5.82 3.34 -10.86
N GLU A 24 5.76 2.42 -11.83
CA GLU A 24 5.98 1.01 -11.57
C GLU A 24 7.39 0.73 -11.00
N LYS A 25 8.41 1.43 -11.49
CA LYS A 25 9.79 1.30 -10.98
C LYS A 25 9.92 1.87 -9.57
N LEU A 26 9.35 3.05 -9.33
CA LEU A 26 9.40 3.72 -8.02
C LEU A 26 8.65 2.92 -6.95
N LEU A 27 7.57 2.23 -7.34
CA LEU A 27 6.71 1.50 -6.42
C LEU A 27 7.17 0.06 -6.14
N GLN A 28 8.24 -0.44 -6.75
CA GLN A 28 8.73 -1.82 -6.53
C GLN A 28 8.85 -2.21 -5.04
N PRO A 29 9.49 -1.40 -4.16
CA PRO A 29 9.60 -1.76 -2.74
C PRO A 29 8.24 -1.87 -2.03
N TYR A 30 7.29 -1.03 -2.44
CA TYR A 30 5.94 -1.01 -1.89
C TYR A 30 5.08 -2.17 -2.41
N THR A 31 5.17 -2.48 -3.71
CA THR A 31 4.50 -3.63 -4.31
C THR A 31 4.97 -4.91 -3.64
N TYR A 32 6.27 -5.04 -3.38
CA TYR A 32 6.85 -6.18 -2.66
C TYR A 32 6.22 -6.39 -1.28
N ILE A 33 6.13 -5.36 -0.43
CA ILE A 33 5.54 -5.52 0.91
C ILE A 33 4.03 -5.79 0.86
N SER A 34 3.36 -5.30 -0.20
CA SER A 34 1.92 -5.48 -0.41
C SER A 34 1.56 -6.92 -0.80
N GLN A 35 2.50 -7.71 -1.32
CA GLN A 35 2.29 -9.12 -1.67
C GLN A 35 2.09 -10.02 -0.45
N VAL A 36 2.52 -9.60 0.75
CA VAL A 36 2.32 -10.37 1.98
C VAL A 36 1.08 -9.85 2.70
N PRO A 37 -0.09 -10.50 2.58
CA PRO A 37 -1.32 -9.99 3.16
C PRO A 37 -1.22 -9.92 4.68
N GLY A 38 -1.63 -8.77 5.23
CA GLY A 38 -1.78 -8.59 6.67
C GLY A 38 -3.11 -9.16 7.18
N LYS A 39 -3.38 -8.97 8.47
CA LYS A 39 -4.67 -9.37 9.07
C LYS A 39 -5.86 -8.47 8.66
N GLN A 40 -5.62 -7.43 7.86
CA GLN A 40 -6.61 -6.43 7.40
C GLN A 40 -7.45 -5.85 8.56
N ILE A 41 -6.88 -5.72 9.76
CA ILE A 41 -7.61 -5.32 10.98
C ILE A 41 -8.21 -3.93 10.83
N ARG A 42 -7.47 -3.00 10.20
CA ARG A 42 -7.91 -1.62 9.97
C ARG A 42 -9.15 -1.55 9.09
N THR A 43 -9.18 -2.29 7.99
CA THR A 43 -10.35 -2.38 7.11
C THR A 43 -11.55 -2.94 7.87
N LYS A 44 -11.37 -4.06 8.59
CA LYS A 44 -12.46 -4.64 9.41
C LYS A 44 -12.98 -3.66 10.46
N LEU A 45 -12.08 -2.90 11.07
CA LEU A 45 -12.46 -1.87 12.04
C LEU A 45 -13.27 -0.75 11.39
N ALA A 46 -12.87 -0.27 10.21
CA ALA A 46 -13.63 0.73 9.45
C ALA A 46 -15.05 0.26 9.14
N TYR A 47 -15.21 -0.99 8.67
CA TYR A 47 -16.53 -1.59 8.45
C TYR A 47 -17.34 -1.72 9.75
N ALA A 48 -16.70 -2.10 10.86
CA ALA A 48 -17.38 -2.18 12.16
C ALA A 48 -17.90 -0.80 12.62
N PHE A 49 -17.10 0.27 12.49
CA PHE A 49 -17.55 1.63 12.81
C PHE A 49 -18.65 2.13 11.85
N ASN A 50 -18.72 1.62 10.63
CA ASN A 50 -19.71 2.06 9.67
C ASN A 50 -21.16 1.72 10.07
N CYS A 51 -21.37 0.81 11.02
CA CYS A 51 -22.70 0.57 11.59
C CYS A 51 -23.30 1.80 12.30
N TRP A 52 -22.44 2.72 12.79
CA TRP A 52 -22.86 3.98 13.38
C TRP A 52 -22.74 5.15 12.40
N LEU A 53 -21.69 5.17 11.58
CA LEU A 53 -21.37 6.31 10.73
C LEU A 53 -22.18 6.36 9.43
N ASN A 54 -22.73 5.22 8.97
CA ASN A 54 -23.57 5.11 7.76
C ASN A 54 -22.96 5.81 6.53
N ILE A 55 -21.66 5.63 6.33
CA ILE A 55 -20.91 6.14 5.19
C ILE A 55 -21.26 5.28 3.96
N PRO A 56 -21.47 5.89 2.77
CA PRO A 56 -21.66 5.15 1.52
C PRO A 56 -20.51 4.18 1.24
N GLU A 57 -20.81 2.99 0.72
CA GLU A 57 -19.83 1.92 0.48
C GLU A 57 -18.64 2.38 -0.35
N GLU A 58 -18.88 3.15 -1.42
CA GLU A 58 -17.82 3.68 -2.29
C GLU A 58 -16.79 4.52 -1.51
N LYS A 59 -17.25 5.35 -0.58
CA LYS A 59 -16.38 6.16 0.28
C LYS A 59 -15.65 5.30 1.30
N LEU A 60 -16.32 4.27 1.83
CA LEU A 60 -15.70 3.36 2.79
C LEU A 60 -14.57 2.54 2.16
N VAL A 61 -14.76 2.06 0.93
CA VAL A 61 -13.72 1.40 0.13
C VAL A 61 -12.54 2.35 -0.10
N ALA A 62 -12.80 3.58 -0.53
CA ALA A 62 -11.74 4.58 -0.74
C ALA A 62 -10.95 4.87 0.56
N ILE A 63 -11.64 5.01 1.70
CA ILE A 63 -11.01 5.19 3.01
C ILE A 63 -10.15 3.96 3.36
N GLY A 64 -10.66 2.76 3.11
CA GLY A 64 -9.95 1.50 3.34
C GLY A 64 -8.64 1.43 2.55
N ASP A 65 -8.68 1.79 1.27
CA ASP A 65 -7.52 1.80 0.37
C ASP A 65 -6.48 2.82 0.85
N ILE A 66 -6.89 4.04 1.18
CA ILE A 66 -6.00 5.10 1.68
C ILE A 66 -5.33 4.66 2.99
N ILE A 67 -6.09 4.10 3.94
CA ILE A 67 -5.54 3.60 5.21
C ILE A 67 -4.54 2.46 4.96
N GLN A 68 -4.82 1.58 4.01
CA GLN A 68 -3.92 0.49 3.67
C GLN A 68 -2.61 1.00 3.03
N MET A 69 -2.69 2.02 2.18
CA MET A 69 -1.53 2.71 1.60
C MET A 69 -0.65 3.33 2.67
N LEU A 70 -1.23 4.13 3.55
CA LEU A 70 -0.52 4.78 4.65
C LEU A 70 0.11 3.75 5.60
N HIS A 71 -0.60 2.66 5.88
CA HIS A 71 -0.08 1.61 6.73
C HIS A 71 1.14 0.92 6.11
N ASN A 72 1.07 0.52 4.84
CA ASN A 72 2.19 -0.17 4.21
C ASN A 72 3.39 0.78 4.00
N SER A 73 3.14 2.06 3.67
CA SER A 73 4.18 3.08 3.56
C SER A 73 4.93 3.28 4.87
N SER A 74 4.22 3.47 5.99
CA SER A 74 4.85 3.59 7.32
C SER A 74 5.69 2.36 7.68
N LEU A 75 5.21 1.14 7.40
CA LEU A 75 5.98 -0.07 7.67
C LEU A 75 7.34 -0.14 6.95
N LEU A 76 7.44 0.41 5.74
CA LEU A 76 8.71 0.45 5.01
C LEU A 76 9.73 1.35 5.71
N ILE A 77 9.26 2.48 6.25
CA ILE A 77 10.08 3.43 7.01
C ILE A 77 10.43 2.82 8.37
N ASP A 78 9.46 2.29 9.11
CA ASP A 78 9.66 1.63 10.41
C ASP A 78 10.73 0.53 10.30
N ASP A 79 10.66 -0.33 9.28
CA ASP A 79 11.62 -1.41 9.10
C ASP A 79 13.05 -0.89 8.90
N ILE A 80 13.24 0.27 8.26
CA ILE A 80 14.53 0.93 8.10
C ILE A 80 14.99 1.53 9.44
N GLU A 81 14.12 2.29 10.10
CA GLU A 81 14.44 2.99 11.36
C GLU A 81 14.80 2.01 12.48
N ASP A 82 14.13 0.85 12.52
CA ASP A 82 14.37 -0.21 13.49
C ASP A 82 15.53 -1.15 13.12
N ASN A 83 16.16 -0.96 11.95
CA ASN A 83 17.12 -1.92 11.37
C ASN A 83 16.57 -3.36 11.35
N SER A 84 15.29 -3.51 11.01
CA SER A 84 14.62 -4.80 10.96
C SER A 84 15.22 -5.68 9.87
N ILE A 85 15.24 -7.00 10.11
CA ILE A 85 15.75 -7.98 9.13
C ILE A 85 14.58 -8.62 8.35
N LEU A 86 13.46 -8.86 9.03
CA LEU A 86 12.28 -9.54 8.49
C LEU A 86 11.00 -8.76 8.78
N ARG A 87 10.05 -8.83 7.86
CA ARG A 87 8.66 -8.44 8.07
C ARG A 87 7.73 -9.55 7.61
N ARG A 88 6.82 -9.98 8.50
CA ARG A 88 5.85 -11.06 8.23
C ARG A 88 6.51 -12.34 7.69
N GLY A 89 7.74 -12.63 8.14
CA GLY A 89 8.51 -13.82 7.74
C GLY A 89 9.28 -13.73 6.42
N ILE A 90 9.24 -12.58 5.73
CA ILE A 90 10.04 -12.33 4.52
C ILE A 90 11.08 -11.23 4.76
N PRO A 91 12.18 -11.17 3.97
CA PRO A 91 13.15 -10.07 4.06
C PRO A 91 12.49 -8.70 3.88
N VAL A 92 12.93 -7.72 4.66
CA VAL A 92 12.46 -6.32 4.56
C VAL A 92 12.81 -5.71 3.19
N ALA A 93 11.96 -4.82 2.70
CA ALA A 93 12.12 -4.24 1.35
C ALA A 93 13.47 -3.55 1.15
N HIS A 94 13.97 -2.84 2.16
CA HIS A 94 15.25 -2.12 2.08
C HIS A 94 16.46 -3.04 1.97
N SER A 95 16.34 -4.33 2.37
CA SER A 95 17.39 -5.33 2.17
C SER A 95 17.49 -5.82 0.72
N ILE A 96 16.42 -5.67 -0.07
CA ILE A 96 16.34 -6.12 -1.46
C ILE A 96 16.57 -4.95 -2.42
N TYR A 97 15.89 -3.83 -2.20
CA TYR A 97 15.88 -2.68 -3.11
C TYR A 97 16.80 -1.54 -2.66
N GLY A 98 17.40 -1.67 -1.48
CA GLY A 98 18.21 -0.63 -0.85
C GLY A 98 17.37 0.39 -0.07
N ILE A 99 18.03 1.06 0.88
CA ILE A 99 17.42 2.05 1.77
C ILE A 99 16.87 3.23 0.96
N ALA A 100 17.66 3.83 0.07
CA ALA A 100 17.26 5.02 -0.68
C ALA A 100 15.99 4.80 -1.51
N SER A 101 15.94 3.70 -2.26
CA SER A 101 14.77 3.33 -3.08
C SER A 101 13.53 3.10 -2.22
N THR A 102 13.71 2.45 -1.07
CA THR A 102 12.61 2.12 -0.16
C THR A 102 12.03 3.37 0.51
N ILE A 103 12.88 4.30 0.96
CA ILE A 103 12.45 5.60 1.49
C ILE A 103 11.67 6.37 0.41
N ASN A 104 12.20 6.42 -0.81
CA ASN A 104 11.55 7.14 -1.91
C ASN A 104 10.18 6.54 -2.24
N ALA A 105 10.07 5.21 -2.33
CA ALA A 105 8.81 4.51 -2.58
C ALA A 105 7.78 4.79 -1.48
N ALA A 106 8.19 4.73 -0.21
CA ALA A 106 7.30 4.98 0.93
C ALA A 106 6.74 6.40 0.90
N ASN A 107 7.60 7.40 0.73
CA ASN A 107 7.20 8.81 0.64
C ASN A 107 6.34 9.09 -0.60
N TYR A 108 6.62 8.43 -1.72
CA TYR A 108 5.80 8.56 -2.92
C TYR A 108 4.37 8.08 -2.68
N VAL A 109 4.22 6.91 -2.06
CA VAL A 109 2.90 6.38 -1.69
C VAL A 109 2.18 7.28 -0.68
N LEU A 110 2.90 7.92 0.24
CA LEU A 110 2.32 8.90 1.15
C LEU A 110 1.73 10.10 0.39
N ALA A 111 2.42 10.59 -0.64
CA ALA A 111 1.92 11.67 -1.50
C ALA A 111 0.69 11.24 -2.32
N ILE A 112 0.71 10.03 -2.91
CA ILE A 112 -0.45 9.48 -3.64
C ILE A 112 -1.65 9.29 -2.70
N ALA A 113 -1.42 8.81 -1.47
CA ALA A 113 -2.47 8.66 -0.47
C ALA A 113 -3.09 10.01 -0.11
N LEU A 114 -2.29 11.07 0.01
CA LEU A 114 -2.76 12.43 0.22
C LEU A 114 -3.58 12.94 -0.96
N GLU A 115 -3.11 12.71 -2.20
CA GLU A 115 -3.84 13.08 -3.43
C GLU A 115 -5.21 12.38 -3.55
N LYS A 116 -5.36 11.18 -2.99
CA LYS A 116 -6.63 10.44 -2.97
C LYS A 116 -7.63 10.95 -1.94
N VAL A 117 -7.17 11.70 -0.93
CA VAL A 117 -8.04 12.32 0.09
C VAL A 117 -8.66 13.63 -0.43
N GLN A 118 -7.96 14.33 -1.32
CA GLN A 118 -8.36 15.61 -1.91
C GLN A 118 -9.36 15.43 -3.07
#